data_AF-A0A9E5LM37-F1
#
_entry.id   AF-A0A9E5LM37-F1
#
_cell.length_a   1.000
_cell.length_b   1.000
_cell.length_c   1.000
_cell.angle_alpha   90.00
_cell.angle_beta   90.00
_cell.angle_gamma   90.00
#
_symmetry.space_group_name_H-M   'P 1'
#
loop_
_entity.id
_entity.type
_entity.pdbx_description
1 polymer ?
#
loop_
_entity_poly.entity_id
_entity_poly.type
_entity_poly.pdbx_seq_one_letter_code
_entity_poly.pdbx_strand_id
1 'polypeptide(L)' 'MAKNSKDILRKAALDYHAQPKPGKLEIRATKPMANGRDLARAYSPGVAEASIAIDNNPDDATK' A
#
# COMPACT_ATOMS: atom_id res chain seq x y z
N MET A 1 -3.69 -13.18 -42.15
CA MET A 1 -4.76 -13.25 -41.14
C MET A 1 -4.71 -11.97 -40.31
N ALA A 2 -5.52 -10.96 -40.64
CA ALA A 2 -5.60 -9.74 -39.85
C ALA A 2 -6.20 -10.08 -38.47
N LYS A 3 -5.49 -9.75 -37.39
CA LYS A 3 -5.97 -10.03 -36.03
C LYS A 3 -7.25 -9.23 -35.79
N ASN A 4 -8.30 -9.92 -35.34
CA ASN A 4 -9.58 -9.32 -34.99
C ASN A 4 -9.38 -8.29 -33.87
N SER A 5 -9.91 -7.08 -34.01
CA SER A 5 -9.74 -5.97 -33.05
C SER A 5 -10.15 -6.36 -31.62
N LYS A 6 -11.12 -7.26 -31.49
CA LYS A 6 -11.56 -7.80 -30.19
C LYS A 6 -10.48 -8.58 -29.46
N ASP A 7 -9.64 -9.32 -30.19
CA ASP A 7 -8.56 -10.13 -29.60
C ASP A 7 -7.39 -9.26 -29.15
N ILE A 8 -7.14 -8.15 -29.87
CA ILE A 8 -6.15 -7.15 -29.49
C ILE A 8 -6.56 -6.48 -28.18
N LEU A 9 -7.82 -6.01 -28.09
CA LEU A 9 -8.34 -5.38 -26.88
C LEU A 9 -8.37 -6.35 -25.69
N ARG A 10 -8.77 -7.60 -25.93
CA ARG A 10 -8.74 -8.65 -24.89
C ARG A 10 -7.32 -8.85 -24.37
N LYS A 11 -6.34 -9.01 -25.26
CA LYS A 11 -4.94 -9.21 -24.86
C LYS A 11 -4.41 -8.02 -24.07
N ALA A 12 -4.66 -6.80 -24.54
CA ALA A 12 -4.23 -5.59 -23.84
C ALA A 12 -4.82 -5.49 -22.42
N ALA A 13 -6.10 -5.82 -22.24
CA ALA A 13 -6.73 -5.82 -20.92
C ALA A 13 -6.13 -6.88 -19.98
N LEU A 14 -5.85 -8.07 -20.50
CA LEU A 14 -5.21 -9.14 -19.74
C LEU A 14 -3.79 -8.75 -19.32
N ASP A 15 -3.00 -8.22 -20.26
CA ASP A 15 -1.62 -7.80 -20.01
C ASP A 15 -1.60 -6.64 -18.99
N TYR A 16 -2.50 -5.67 -19.12
CA TYR A 16 -2.64 -4.53 -18.20
C TYR A 16 -2.96 -4.94 -16.75
N HIS A 17 -3.72 -6.00 -16.55
CA HIS A 17 -4.06 -6.48 -15.19
C HIS A 17 -3.05 -7.46 -14.60
N ALA A 18 -2.12 -7.98 -15.41
CA ALA A 18 -1.16 -8.98 -14.99
C ALA A 18 0.26 -8.41 -14.80
N GLN A 19 0.65 -7.40 -15.59
CA GLN A 19 2.03 -6.95 -15.68
C GLN A 19 2.20 -5.45 -15.42
N PRO A 20 3.34 -5.03 -14.83
CA PRO A 20 4.41 -5.86 -14.26
C PRO A 20 4.06 -6.45 -12.89
N LYS A 21 3.04 -5.91 -12.23
CA LYS A 21 2.44 -6.45 -11.01
C LYS A 21 0.96 -6.69 -11.26
N PRO A 22 0.42 -7.85 -10.85
CA PRO A 22 -1.00 -8.11 -11.02
C PRO A 22 -1.86 -7.26 -10.09
N GLY A 23 -3.05 -6.88 -10.57
CA GLY A 23 -4.03 -6.11 -9.80
C GLY A 23 -4.09 -4.63 -10.16
N LYS A 24 -4.92 -3.87 -9.43
CA LYS A 24 -5.15 -2.42 -9.67
C LYS A 24 -4.74 -1.55 -8.49
N LEU A 25 -4.88 -2.08 -7.28
CA LEU A 25 -4.66 -1.34 -6.04
C LEU A 25 -3.50 -1.98 -5.27
N GLU A 26 -2.64 -1.15 -4.69
CA GLU A 26 -1.63 -1.56 -3.74
C GLU A 26 -1.59 -0.59 -2.56
N ILE A 27 -1.28 -1.10 -1.37
CA ILE A 27 -1.01 -0.27 -0.18
C ILE A 27 0.50 -0.25 0.01
N ARG A 28 1.04 0.95 0.26
CA ARG A 28 2.47 1.15 0.56
C ARG A 28 2.63 1.92 1.86
N ALA A 29 3.65 1.54 2.63
CA ALA A 29 4.05 2.30 3.79
C ALA A 29 4.48 3.72 3.37
N THR A 30 4.03 4.72 4.13
CA THR A 30 4.37 6.13 3.89
C THR A 30 5.65 6.56 4.60
N LYS A 31 6.15 5.75 5.55
CA LYS A 31 7.39 5.98 6.30
C LYS A 31 8.39 4.85 6.04
N PRO A 32 9.71 5.12 6.12
CA PRO A 32 10.72 4.07 6.02
C PRO A 32 10.50 2.96 7.04
N MET A 33 10.70 1.72 6.62
CA MET A 33 10.68 0.51 7.45
C MET A 33 11.86 -0.39 7.08
N ALA A 34 13.05 0.22 6.90
CA ALA A 34 14.19 -0.45 6.27
C ALA A 34 15.12 -1.16 7.28
N ASN A 35 15.01 -0.83 8.56
CA ASN A 35 15.89 -1.35 9.61
C ASN A 35 15.13 -1.49 10.94
N GLY A 36 15.79 -2.10 11.94
CA GLY A 36 15.18 -2.34 13.26
C GLY A 36 14.77 -1.07 14.01
N ARG A 37 15.49 0.04 13.82
CA ARG A 37 15.13 1.33 14.42
C ARG A 37 13.84 1.89 13.84
N ASP A 38 13.63 1.71 12.53
CA ASP A 38 12.39 2.11 11.87
C ASP A 38 11.22 1.24 12.32
N LEU A 39 11.43 -0.08 12.40
CA LEU A 39 10.41 -1.02 12.89
C LEU A 39 10.02 -0.74 14.34
N ALA A 40 10.99 -0.45 15.21
CA ALA A 40 10.74 -0.10 16.61
C ALA A 40 9.93 1.19 16.79
N ARG A 41 9.91 2.09 15.79
CA ARG A 41 9.04 3.28 15.78
C ARG A 41 7.66 2.99 15.22
N ALA A 42 7.59 2.17 14.17
CA ALA A 42 6.32 1.83 13.51
C ALA A 42 5.46 0.86 14.33
N TYR A 43 6.10 0.00 15.13
CA TYR A 43 5.48 -0.99 16.00
C TYR A 43 5.98 -0.82 17.44
N SER A 44 5.88 -1.86 18.26
CA SER A 44 6.38 -1.87 19.62
C SER A 44 7.91 -1.67 19.65
N PRO A 45 8.44 -0.83 20.56
CA PRO A 45 7.71 -0.08 21.60
C PRO A 45 7.15 1.28 21.15
N GLY A 46 7.58 1.84 20.02
CA GLY A 46 7.30 3.24 19.65
C GLY A 46 5.83 3.57 19.37
N VAL A 47 5.05 2.63 18.86
CA VAL A 47 3.61 2.84 18.60
C VAL A 47 2.80 3.12 19.89
N ALA A 48 3.31 2.70 21.05
CA ALA A 48 2.64 2.91 22.33
C ALA A 48 2.43 4.40 22.63
N GLU A 49 3.39 5.26 22.28
CA GLU A 49 3.29 6.70 22.49
C GLU A 49 2.14 7.32 21.68
N ALA A 50 1.94 6.86 20.44
CA ALA A 50 0.82 7.30 19.61
C ALA A 50 -0.53 6.85 20.21
N SER A 51 -0.61 5.60 20.71
CA SER A 51 -1.80 5.10 21.38
C SER A 51 -2.13 5.89 22.65
N ILE A 52 -1.13 6.19 23.49
CA ILE A 52 -1.31 6.98 24.72
C ILE A 52 -1.74 8.42 24.40
N ALA A 53 -1.20 9.03 23.36
CA ALA A 53 -1.62 10.37 22.93
C ALA A 53 -3.10 10.39 22.52
N ILE A 54 -3.54 9.41 21.72
CA ILE A 54 -4.94 9.28 21.29
C ILE A 54 -5.87 8.94 22.45
N ASP A 55 -5.44 8.11 23.40
CA ASP A 55 -6.21 7.80 24.62
C ASP A 55 -6.45 9.06 25.47
N ASN A 56 -5.42 9.88 25.65
CA ASN A 56 -5.53 11.15 26.37
C ASN A 56 -6.33 12.21 25.60
N ASN A 57 -6.23 12.22 24.27
CA ASN A 57 -6.94 13.16 23.41
C ASN A 57 -7.38 12.50 22.09
N PRO A 58 -8.66 12.08 21.97
CA PRO A 58 -9.17 11.38 20.79
C PRO A 58 -8.98 12.12 19.45
N ASP A 59 -8.93 13.47 19.48
CA ASP A 59 -8.72 14.28 18.27
C ASP A 59 -7.34 14.04 17.61
N ASP A 60 -6.36 13.53 18.37
CA ASP A 60 -5.02 13.21 17.87
C ASP A 60 -5.02 12.09 16.82
N ALA A 61 -6.10 11.30 16.71
CA ALA A 61 -6.22 10.24 15.71
C ALA A 61 -6.30 10.76 14.26
N THR A 62 -6.59 12.05 14.07
CA THR A 62 -6.82 12.66 12.75
C THR A 62 -5.80 13.74 12.37
N LYS A 63 -4.82 14.01 13.25
CA LYS A 63 -3.74 14.99 13.02
C LYS A 63 -2.68 14.46 12.07
#